data_AF-A0A131ZXA1-F1
#
_entry.id   AF-A0A131ZXA1-F1
#
_cell.length_a   1.000
_cell.length_b   1.000
_cell.length_c   1.000
_cell.angle_alpha   90.00
_cell.angle_beta   90.00
_cell.angle_gamma   90.00
#
_symmetry.space_group_name_H-M   'P 1'
#
loop_
_entity.id
_entity.type
_entity.pdbx_description
1 polymer ?
#
loop_
_entity_poly.entity_id
_entity_poly.type
_entity_poly.pdbx_seq_one_letter_code
_entity_poly.pdbx_strand_id
1 'polypeptide(L)'
;MLFFIAQSVCASIVASPANRLKKGNAFHWDLFILGCLNAILSILGLPWIYGVLPHSPLHARLLADVVPATDSQYTSAKSYVVVRVRETRISSLLVHLMIGCVVLLAPDYLSNIPVAVLCGLFLYCAISTLRNNSIHERVVLFLTEQHSYPPSSYLRHVPQRTVHFFTATQLTILALITFIGFCPWKNFRLFFPFMIALMIPIRIFILPLIFEEKHLKIIDSKHY
;
A
#
# COMPACT_ATOMS: atom_id res chain seq x y z
N MET A 1 11.14 -16.84 -2.73
CA MET A 1 10.65 -15.83 -3.71
C MET A 1 9.44 -15.04 -3.19
N LEU A 2 8.34 -15.69 -2.76
CA LEU A 2 7.16 -15.00 -2.21
C LEU A 2 7.51 -13.97 -1.11
N PHE A 3 8.29 -14.38 -0.12
CA PHE A 3 8.73 -13.51 0.98
C PHE A 3 9.55 -12.31 0.51
N PHE A 4 10.44 -12.53 -0.46
CA PHE A 4 11.24 -11.45 -1.04
C PHE A 4 10.35 -10.40 -1.71
N ILE A 5 9.43 -10.84 -2.57
CA ILE A 5 8.51 -9.92 -3.28
C ILE A 5 7.60 -9.19 -2.28
N ALA A 6 7.01 -9.91 -1.32
CA ALA A 6 6.15 -9.31 -0.29
C ALA A 6 6.91 -8.26 0.53
N GLN A 7 8.13 -8.58 0.97
CA GLN A 7 8.97 -7.66 1.73
C GLN A 7 9.40 -6.45 0.91
N SER A 8 9.85 -6.65 -0.34
CA SER A 8 10.28 -5.57 -1.22
C SER A 8 9.13 -4.63 -1.58
N VAL A 9 7.93 -5.16 -1.84
CA VAL A 9 6.71 -4.36 -2.09
C VAL A 9 6.30 -3.60 -0.82
N CYS A 10 6.32 -4.24 0.34
CA CYS A 10 6.01 -3.59 1.60
C CYS A 10 6.99 -2.44 1.90
N ALA A 11 8.29 -2.70 1.75
CA ALA A 11 9.33 -1.73 2.00
C ALA A 11 9.24 -0.55 1.03
N SER A 12 8.97 -0.79 -0.27
CA SER A 12 8.83 0.29 -1.27
C SER A 12 7.60 1.17 -1.01
N ILE A 13 6.50 0.61 -0.51
CA ILE A 13 5.30 1.39 -0.15
C ILE A 13 5.56 2.28 1.08
N VAL A 14 6.24 1.75 2.10
CA VAL A 14 6.61 2.54 3.29
C VAL A 14 7.62 3.63 2.91
N ALA A 15 8.58 3.29 2.06
CA ALA A 15 9.62 4.17 1.56
C ALA A 15 9.16 5.14 0.45
N SER A 16 7.86 5.20 0.17
CA SER A 16 7.32 6.11 -0.85
C SER A 16 7.65 7.57 -0.52
N PRO A 17 8.04 8.41 -1.50
CA PRO A 17 8.29 9.84 -1.30
C PRO A 17 7.11 10.57 -0.65
N ALA A 18 5.89 10.07 -0.88
CA ALA A 18 4.66 10.58 -0.26
C ALA A 18 4.69 10.56 1.27
N ASN A 19 5.48 9.67 1.89
CA ASN A 19 5.62 9.58 3.35
C ASN A 19 6.70 10.53 3.90
N ARG A 20 7.44 11.26 3.05
CA ARG A 20 8.48 12.24 3.45
C ARG A 20 9.38 11.75 4.58
N LEU A 21 9.91 10.54 4.44
CA LEU A 21 10.86 9.95 5.39
C LEU A 21 12.16 10.77 5.40
N LYS A 22 12.76 10.91 6.59
CA LYS A 22 14.01 11.67 6.78
C LYS A 22 15.24 10.79 6.70
N LYS A 23 15.14 9.53 7.13
CA LYS A 23 16.25 8.56 7.04
C LYS A 23 16.23 7.88 5.68
N GLY A 24 17.41 7.54 5.19
CA GLY A 24 17.59 6.80 3.94
C GLY A 24 17.03 5.38 4.02
N ASN A 25 16.71 4.81 2.85
CA ASN A 25 16.16 3.47 2.73
C ASN A 25 17.27 2.43 2.78
N ALA A 26 17.05 1.32 3.51
CA ALA A 26 18.04 0.26 3.69
C ALA A 26 17.49 -1.12 3.28
N PHE A 27 16.96 -1.23 2.05
CA PHE A 27 16.25 -2.43 1.58
C PHE A 27 17.07 -3.73 1.68
N HIS A 28 18.37 -3.67 1.38
CA HIS A 28 19.24 -4.85 1.44
C HIS A 28 19.50 -5.30 2.88
N TRP A 29 19.70 -4.34 3.78
CA TRP A 29 19.89 -4.61 5.20
C TRP A 29 18.63 -5.22 5.83
N ASP A 30 17.45 -4.70 5.48
CA ASP A 30 16.18 -5.23 5.95
C ASP A 30 15.99 -6.69 5.51
N LEU A 31 16.33 -7.01 4.25
CA LEU A 31 16.23 -8.37 3.74
C LEU A 31 17.23 -9.33 4.41
N PHE A 32 18.46 -8.87 4.62
CA PHE A 32 19.50 -9.67 5.29
C PHE A 32 19.09 -10.02 6.73
N ILE A 33 18.66 -9.03 7.51
CA ILE A 33 18.21 -9.22 8.89
C ILE A 33 16.99 -10.15 8.94
N LEU A 34 16.02 -9.96 8.05
CA LEU A 34 14.84 -10.82 7.96
C LEU A 34 15.21 -12.27 7.61
N GLY A 35 16.20 -12.47 6.73
CA GLY A 35 16.73 -13.78 6.39
C GLY A 35 17.37 -14.48 7.58
N CYS A 36 18.22 -13.77 8.33
CA CYS A 36 18.83 -14.30 9.55
C CYS A 36 17.79 -14.66 10.62
N LEU A 37 16.78 -13.79 10.84
CA LEU A 37 15.71 -14.06 11.80
C LEU A 37 14.88 -15.29 11.40
N ASN A 38 14.52 -15.42 10.12
CA ASN A 38 13.79 -16.60 9.64
C ASN A 38 14.62 -17.88 9.71
N ALA A 39 15.94 -17.82 9.53
CA ALA A 39 16.81 -18.98 9.76
C ALA A 39 16.75 -19.46 11.22
N ILE A 40 16.79 -18.52 12.17
CA ILE A 40 16.65 -18.83 13.60
C ILE A 40 15.26 -19.40 13.91
N LEU A 41 14.19 -18.77 13.40
CA LEU A 41 12.82 -19.27 13.57
C LEU A 41 12.64 -20.68 12.99
N SER A 42 13.28 -20.98 11.85
CA SER A 42 13.25 -22.30 11.23
C SER A 42 13.94 -23.36 12.09
N ILE A 43 15.04 -23.04 12.77
CA ILE A 43 15.73 -23.95 13.71
C ILE A 43 14.84 -24.21 14.93
N LEU A 44 14.12 -23.19 15.40
CA LEU A 44 13.19 -23.28 16.53
C LEU A 44 11.81 -23.90 16.18
N GLY A 45 11.56 -24.22 14.91
CA GLY A 45 10.28 -24.76 14.44
C GLY A 45 9.12 -23.75 14.45
N LEU A 46 9.41 -22.45 14.55
CA LEU A 46 8.44 -21.36 14.57
C LEU A 46 8.07 -20.92 13.15
N PRO A 47 6.86 -20.37 12.94
CA PRO A 47 6.44 -19.86 11.64
C PRO A 47 7.30 -18.66 11.21
N TRP A 48 7.54 -18.56 9.91
CA TRP A 48 8.35 -17.49 9.34
C TRP A 48 7.61 -16.15 9.32
N ILE A 49 8.34 -15.07 9.51
CA ILE A 49 7.83 -13.70 9.56
C ILE A 49 8.24 -12.90 8.32
N TYR A 50 7.42 -11.91 7.96
CA TYR A 50 7.65 -10.98 6.86
C TYR A 50 6.82 -9.71 7.02
N GLY A 51 7.14 -8.66 6.27
CA GLY A 51 6.37 -7.42 6.25
C GLY A 51 4.94 -7.62 5.75
N VAL A 52 3.96 -7.14 6.53
CA VAL A 52 2.54 -7.33 6.24
C VAL A 52 1.92 -6.03 5.73
N LEU A 53 1.37 -6.10 4.51
CA LEU A 53 0.40 -5.13 4.00
C LEU A 53 -0.97 -5.46 4.64
N PRO A 54 -1.78 -4.51 5.14
CA PRO A 54 -1.64 -3.04 5.18
C PRO A 54 -0.98 -2.50 6.47
N HIS A 55 -0.55 -3.37 7.38
CA HIS A 55 -0.13 -2.99 8.72
C HIS A 55 1.08 -2.06 8.73
N SER A 56 2.16 -2.39 8.00
CA SER A 56 3.39 -1.58 7.96
C SER A 56 3.17 -0.15 7.46
N PRO A 57 2.50 0.11 6.32
CA PRO A 57 2.22 1.48 5.90
C PRO A 57 1.23 2.20 6.82
N LEU A 58 0.26 1.48 7.43
CA LEU A 58 -0.64 2.09 8.41
C LEU A 58 0.10 2.54 9.66
N HIS A 59 1.02 1.71 10.18
CA HIS A 59 1.85 2.07 11.33
C HIS A 59 2.71 3.31 11.05
N ALA A 60 3.34 3.37 9.88
CA ALA A 60 4.08 4.56 9.45
C ALA A 60 3.19 5.81 9.38
N ARG A 61 1.92 5.66 8.96
CA ARG A 61 0.95 6.76 8.91
C ARG A 61 0.42 7.20 10.25
N LEU A 62 0.26 6.28 11.21
CA LEU A 62 -0.14 6.64 12.58
C LEU A 62 0.93 7.50 13.28
N LEU A 63 2.18 7.37 12.83
CA LEU A 63 3.32 8.19 13.28
C LEU A 63 3.52 9.45 12.42
N ALA A 64 2.64 9.71 11.45
CA ALA A 64 2.74 10.82 10.53
C ALA A 64 1.96 12.03 11.03
N ASP A 65 2.62 13.20 11.02
CA ASP A 65 1.95 14.48 11.22
C ASP A 65 1.34 14.90 9.87
N VAL A 66 0.01 14.87 9.81
CA VAL A 66 -0.79 15.27 8.63
C VAL A 66 -1.32 16.68 8.81
N VAL A 67 -1.14 17.52 7.80
CA VAL A 67 -1.63 18.91 7.78
C VAL A 67 -2.56 19.06 6.58
N PRO A 68 -3.68 19.81 6.70
CA PRO A 68 -4.48 20.17 5.53
C PRO A 68 -3.58 20.91 4.53
N ALA A 69 -3.63 20.55 3.25
CA ALA A 69 -2.88 21.25 2.23
C ALA A 69 -3.31 22.73 2.19
N THR A 70 -2.46 23.64 2.68
CA THR A 70 -2.78 25.07 2.81
C THR A 70 -2.75 25.82 1.47
N ASP A 71 -2.23 25.23 0.39
CA ASP A 71 -2.11 25.88 -0.91
C ASP A 71 -3.15 25.36 -1.92
N SER A 72 -4.39 25.83 -1.81
CA SER A 72 -5.14 26.34 -2.96
C SER A 72 -6.51 26.83 -2.48
N GLN A 73 -6.75 28.12 -2.68
CA GLN A 73 -7.99 28.85 -2.35
C GLN A 73 -9.24 28.34 -3.12
N TYR A 74 -9.17 27.21 -3.84
CA TYR A 74 -10.20 26.69 -4.75
C TYR A 74 -10.27 25.15 -4.82
N THR A 75 -10.03 24.42 -3.73
CA THR A 75 -10.36 22.98 -3.67
C THR A 75 -11.27 22.66 -2.49
N SER A 76 -12.56 22.40 -2.78
CA SER A 76 -13.54 21.90 -1.80
C SER A 76 -13.25 20.50 -1.25
N ALA A 77 -12.14 19.86 -1.67
CA ALA A 77 -11.69 18.58 -1.13
C ALA A 77 -10.46 18.81 -0.25
N LYS A 78 -10.63 18.75 1.08
CA LYS A 78 -9.54 18.81 2.06
C LYS A 78 -8.56 17.66 1.82
N SER A 79 -7.51 17.90 1.03
CA SER A 79 -6.42 16.96 0.85
C SER A 79 -5.47 17.07 2.03
N TYR A 80 -5.18 15.94 2.70
CA TYR A 80 -4.24 15.88 3.81
C TYR A 80 -2.89 15.41 3.28
N VAL A 81 -1.87 16.24 3.42
CA VAL A 81 -0.50 15.91 3.01
C VAL A 81 0.31 15.54 4.25
N VAL A 82 1.07 14.46 4.15
CA VAL A 82 2.02 14.06 5.20
C VAL A 82 3.17 15.06 5.19
N VAL A 83 3.33 15.82 6.27
CA VAL A 83 4.41 16.81 6.40
C VAL A 83 5.69 16.12 6.87
N ARG A 84 5.55 15.22 7.85
CA ARG A 84 6.66 14.52 8.48
C ARG A 84 6.18 13.23 9.12
N VAL A 85 6.99 12.18 9.04
CA VAL A 85 6.81 10.94 9.82
C VAL A 85 7.79 10.88 10.99
N ARG A 86 7.31 10.48 12.16
CA ARG A 86 8.12 10.22 13.35
C ARG A 86 8.72 8.80 13.28
N GLU A 87 9.94 8.71 12.79
CA GLU A 87 10.67 7.44 12.69
C GLU A 87 11.19 6.97 14.05
N THR A 88 10.35 6.25 14.80
CA THR A 88 10.67 5.73 16.14
C THR A 88 10.92 4.22 16.12
N ARG A 89 12.02 3.78 16.75
CA ARG A 89 12.31 2.35 16.94
C ARG A 89 11.58 1.78 18.17
N ILE A 90 11.34 2.63 19.16
CA ILE A 90 10.72 2.26 20.45
C ILE A 90 9.26 1.84 20.26
N SER A 91 8.50 2.49 19.37
CA SER A 91 7.10 2.13 19.11
C SER A 91 6.97 0.67 18.64
N SER A 92 7.79 0.27 17.66
CA SER A 92 7.75 -1.12 17.17
C SER A 92 8.19 -2.11 18.25
N LEU A 93 9.26 -1.83 18.99
CA LEU A 93 9.75 -2.69 20.07
C LEU A 93 8.68 -2.87 21.16
N LEU A 94 8.05 -1.77 21.58
CA LEU A 94 7.03 -1.77 22.64
C LEU A 94 5.78 -2.55 22.22
N VAL A 95 5.34 -2.44 20.96
CA VAL A 95 4.21 -3.22 20.44
C VAL A 95 4.52 -4.72 20.49
N HIS A 96 5.69 -5.16 20.03
CA HIS A 96 6.05 -6.58 20.05
C HIS A 96 6.24 -7.11 21.48
N LEU A 97 6.83 -6.30 22.37
CA LEU A 97 6.96 -6.64 23.78
C LEU A 97 5.57 -6.78 24.44
N MET A 98 4.66 -5.84 24.20
CA MET A 98 3.29 -5.88 24.71
C MET A 98 2.53 -7.09 24.19
N ILE A 99 2.66 -7.42 22.90
CA ILE A 99 2.06 -8.64 22.33
C ILE A 99 2.59 -9.88 23.06
N GLY A 100 3.91 -9.98 23.28
CA GLY A 100 4.51 -11.08 24.04
C GLY A 100 4.01 -11.16 25.48
N CYS A 101 3.97 -10.03 26.20
CA CYS A 101 3.47 -9.97 27.57
C CYS A 101 2.00 -10.39 27.66
N VAL A 102 1.15 -9.89 26.77
CA VAL A 102 -0.30 -10.17 26.78
C VAL A 102 -0.58 -11.65 26.48
N VAL A 103 0.12 -12.24 25.51
CA VAL A 103 -0.01 -13.67 25.17
C VAL A 103 0.45 -14.57 26.32
N LEU A 104 1.47 -14.18 27.08
CA LEU A 104 2.00 -14.97 28.19
C LEU A 104 1.23 -14.80 29.51
N LEU A 105 0.77 -13.57 29.82
CA LEU A 105 0.21 -13.22 31.14
C LEU A 105 -1.32 -13.24 31.17
N ALA A 106 -2.00 -13.02 30.04
CA ALA A 106 -3.43 -12.76 30.00
C ALA A 106 -4.15 -13.37 28.78
N PRO A 107 -3.98 -14.67 28.48
CA PRO A 107 -4.67 -15.31 27.36
C PRO A 107 -6.19 -15.33 27.53
N ASP A 108 -6.69 -15.45 28.76
CA ASP A 108 -8.12 -15.52 29.06
C ASP A 108 -8.88 -14.25 28.66
N TYR A 109 -8.22 -13.09 28.80
CA TYR A 109 -8.79 -11.79 28.41
C TYR A 109 -8.86 -11.61 26.89
N LEU A 110 -7.94 -12.24 26.13
CA LEU A 110 -7.98 -12.22 24.68
C LEU A 110 -9.20 -12.96 24.13
N SER A 111 -9.62 -14.04 24.78
CA SER A 111 -10.78 -14.83 24.38
C SER A 111 -12.10 -14.06 24.53
N ASN A 112 -12.13 -13.01 25.36
CA ASN A 112 -13.32 -12.20 25.59
C ASN A 112 -13.56 -11.15 24.49
N ILE A 113 -12.59 -10.93 23.60
CA ILE A 113 -12.71 -9.94 22.52
C ILE A 113 -13.61 -10.52 21.43
N PRO A 114 -14.80 -9.94 21.15
CA PRO A 114 -15.69 -10.48 20.14
C PRO A 114 -15.06 -10.36 18.75
N VAL A 115 -15.13 -11.44 17.96
CA VAL A 115 -14.62 -11.47 16.57
C VAL A 115 -15.22 -10.34 15.71
N ALA A 116 -16.47 -9.94 15.99
CA ALA A 116 -17.13 -8.83 15.32
C ALA A 116 -16.37 -7.50 15.42
N VAL A 117 -15.71 -7.22 16.56
CA VAL A 117 -14.91 -6.01 16.74
C VAL A 117 -13.67 -6.04 15.86
N LEU A 118 -13.03 -7.21 15.74
CA LEU A 118 -11.88 -7.41 14.85
C LEU A 118 -12.28 -7.25 13.38
N CYS A 119 -13.45 -7.77 12.98
CA CYS A 119 -13.99 -7.55 11.64
C CYS A 119 -14.22 -6.05 11.35
N GLY A 120 -14.79 -5.31 12.30
CA GLY A 120 -14.95 -3.86 12.19
C GLY A 120 -13.61 -3.11 12.03
N LEU A 121 -12.60 -3.51 12.80
CA LEU A 121 -11.24 -2.96 12.69
C LEU A 121 -10.63 -3.25 11.32
N PHE A 122 -10.73 -4.49 10.82
CA PHE A 122 -10.21 -4.85 9.50
C PHE A 122 -10.93 -4.11 8.37
N LEU A 123 -12.25 -3.93 8.47
CA LEU A 123 -13.02 -3.14 7.51
C LEU A 123 -12.58 -1.67 7.51
N TYR A 124 -12.38 -1.08 8.68
CA TYR A 124 -11.86 0.28 8.81
C TYR A 124 -10.46 0.40 8.18
N CYS A 125 -9.55 -0.55 8.44
CA CYS A 125 -8.24 -0.59 7.81
C CYS A 125 -8.32 -0.70 6.27
N ALA A 126 -9.24 -1.51 5.76
CA ALA A 126 -9.45 -1.64 4.30
C ALA A 126 -9.93 -0.32 3.67
N ILE A 127 -10.92 0.34 4.26
CA ILE A 127 -11.45 1.62 3.75
C ILE A 127 -10.40 2.74 3.86
N SER A 128 -9.67 2.80 4.98
CA SER A 128 -8.65 3.82 5.22
C SER A 128 -7.49 3.73 4.23
N THR A 129 -7.11 2.52 3.80
CA THR A 129 -6.07 2.32 2.78
C THR A 129 -6.55 2.67 1.37
N LEU A 130 -7.82 2.43 1.05
CA LEU A 130 -8.42 2.80 -0.24
C LEU A 130 -8.49 4.32 -0.46
N ARG A 131 -8.85 5.09 0.58
CA ARG A 131 -9.03 6.55 0.48
C ARG A 131 -7.80 7.28 -0.06
N ASN A 132 -6.61 6.73 0.19
CA ASN A 132 -5.33 7.33 -0.18
C ASN A 132 -4.63 6.59 -1.32
N ASN A 133 -5.40 5.87 -2.15
CA ASN A 133 -4.89 5.18 -3.33
C ASN A 133 -5.16 6.02 -4.59
N SER A 134 -4.14 6.26 -5.40
CA SER A 134 -4.26 7.03 -6.65
C SER A 134 -5.17 6.36 -7.68
N ILE A 135 -5.33 5.03 -7.66
CA ILE A 135 -6.31 4.31 -8.50
C ILE A 135 -7.73 4.66 -8.02
N HIS A 136 -7.98 4.60 -6.71
CA HIS A 136 -9.30 4.92 -6.16
C HIS A 136 -9.71 6.36 -6.49
N GLU A 137 -8.80 7.33 -6.36
CA GLU A 137 -9.05 8.72 -6.78
C GLU A 137 -9.50 8.80 -8.25
N ARG A 138 -8.86 8.04 -9.14
CA ARG A 138 -9.19 8.01 -10.57
C ARG A 138 -10.47 7.24 -10.90
N VAL A 139 -10.79 6.22 -10.12
CA VAL A 139 -12.08 5.52 -10.19
C VAL A 139 -13.22 6.43 -9.76
N VAL A 140 -13.03 7.21 -8.69
CA VAL A 140 -14.02 8.21 -8.28
C VAL A 140 -14.23 9.24 -9.39
N LEU A 141 -13.17 9.70 -10.07
CA LEU A 141 -13.31 10.59 -11.24
C LEU A 141 -14.16 9.97 -12.34
N PHE A 142 -14.10 8.65 -12.57
CA PHE A 142 -14.96 7.98 -13.55
C PHE A 142 -16.46 8.11 -13.22
N LEU A 143 -16.81 8.21 -11.94
CA LEU A 143 -18.18 8.36 -11.47
C LEU A 143 -18.61 9.83 -11.30
N THR A 144 -17.65 10.76 -11.18
CA THR A 144 -17.91 12.19 -11.03
C THR A 144 -18.31 12.82 -12.36
N GLU A 145 -19.32 13.68 -12.35
CA GLU A 145 -19.73 14.47 -13.52
C GLU A 145 -18.64 15.46 -13.96
N GLN A 146 -18.47 15.63 -15.28
CA GLN A 146 -17.41 16.46 -15.89
C GLN A 146 -17.33 17.89 -15.35
N HIS A 147 -18.46 18.50 -15.02
CA HIS A 147 -18.52 19.86 -14.47
C HIS A 147 -17.95 19.96 -13.04
N SER A 148 -17.95 18.84 -12.29
CA SER A 148 -17.53 18.79 -10.88
C SER A 148 -16.10 18.27 -10.70
N TYR A 149 -15.31 18.19 -11.77
CA TYR A 149 -13.92 17.74 -11.66
C TYR A 149 -13.10 18.74 -10.86
N PRO A 150 -12.39 18.30 -9.79
CA PRO A 150 -11.53 19.21 -9.05
C PRO A 150 -10.41 19.70 -9.98
N PRO A 151 -10.04 21.00 -9.92
CA PRO A 151 -8.97 21.58 -10.73
C PRO A 151 -7.62 21.06 -10.24
N SER A 152 -7.31 19.82 -10.57
CA SER A 152 -6.08 19.14 -10.18
C SER A 152 -5.05 19.20 -11.32
N SER A 153 -3.76 19.25 -10.96
CA SER A 153 -2.65 19.48 -11.89
C SER A 153 -2.63 18.51 -13.10
N TYR A 154 -3.05 17.26 -12.90
CA TYR A 154 -3.03 16.21 -13.92
C TYR A 154 -4.15 16.33 -14.96
N LEU A 155 -5.36 16.76 -14.56
CA LEU A 155 -6.50 16.93 -15.48
C LEU A 155 -6.33 18.08 -16.46
N ARG A 156 -5.43 19.02 -16.15
CA ARG A 156 -5.13 20.19 -17.01
C ARG A 156 -4.22 19.86 -18.18
N HIS A 157 -3.40 18.82 -18.06
CA HIS A 157 -2.32 18.51 -19.02
C HIS A 157 -2.52 17.20 -19.78
N VAL A 158 -3.47 16.35 -19.36
CA VAL A 158 -3.73 15.05 -20.00
C VAL A 158 -5.18 14.98 -20.46
N PRO A 159 -5.46 14.56 -21.71
CA PRO A 159 -6.83 14.40 -22.16
C PRO A 159 -7.57 13.33 -21.34
N GLN A 160 -8.81 13.64 -20.94
CA GLN A 160 -9.61 12.81 -20.03
C GLN A 160 -9.81 11.38 -20.55
N ARG A 161 -9.99 11.20 -21.86
CA ARG A 161 -10.13 9.86 -22.49
C ARG A 161 -8.94 8.96 -22.19
N THR A 162 -7.73 9.53 -22.20
CA THR A 162 -6.50 8.81 -21.88
C THR A 162 -6.46 8.40 -20.41
N VAL A 163 -6.90 9.28 -19.50
CA VAL A 163 -6.98 8.97 -18.06
C VAL A 163 -7.99 7.84 -17.79
N HIS A 164 -9.16 7.88 -18.43
CA HIS A 164 -10.17 6.83 -18.28
C HIS A 164 -9.73 5.51 -18.89
N PHE A 165 -9.13 5.52 -20.08
CA PHE A 165 -8.63 4.31 -20.73
C PHE A 165 -7.49 3.67 -19.90
N PHE A 166 -6.59 4.48 -19.35
CA PHE A 166 -5.55 4.02 -18.44
C PHE A 166 -6.14 3.40 -17.16
N THR A 167 -7.10 4.08 -16.53
CA THR A 167 -7.75 3.60 -15.30
C THR A 167 -8.54 2.31 -15.56
N ALA A 168 -9.24 2.20 -16.69
CA ALA A 168 -9.94 0.99 -17.11
C ALA A 168 -8.96 -0.18 -17.29
N THR A 169 -7.80 0.07 -17.92
CA THR A 169 -6.74 -0.94 -18.07
C THR A 169 -6.23 -1.43 -16.71
N GLN A 170 -5.99 -0.51 -15.77
CA GLN A 170 -5.58 -0.85 -14.40
C GLN A 170 -6.64 -1.65 -13.65
N LEU A 171 -7.93 -1.30 -13.79
CA LEU A 171 -9.04 -2.04 -13.21
C LEU A 171 -9.18 -3.44 -13.79
N THR A 172 -9.02 -3.61 -15.11
CA THR A 172 -9.06 -4.91 -15.77
C THR A 172 -7.96 -5.83 -15.23
N ILE A 173 -6.73 -5.32 -15.08
CA ILE A 173 -5.64 -6.11 -14.53
C ILE A 173 -5.88 -6.45 -13.05
N LEU A 174 -6.35 -5.48 -12.25
CA LEU A 174 -6.72 -5.71 -10.86
C LEU A 174 -7.82 -6.78 -10.73
N ALA A 175 -8.85 -6.72 -11.57
CA ALA A 175 -9.94 -7.69 -11.60
C ALA A 175 -9.43 -9.09 -11.98
N LEU A 176 -8.54 -9.20 -12.96
CA LEU A 176 -7.92 -10.47 -13.35
C LEU A 176 -7.10 -11.08 -12.19
N ILE A 177 -6.25 -10.29 -11.53
CA ILE A 177 -5.46 -10.75 -10.38
C ILE A 177 -6.38 -11.16 -9.22
N THR A 178 -7.44 -10.39 -8.99
CA THR A 178 -8.42 -10.65 -7.94
C THR A 178 -9.20 -11.94 -8.21
N PHE A 179 -9.65 -12.15 -9.44
CA PHE A 179 -10.32 -13.38 -9.88
C PHE A 179 -9.44 -14.61 -9.68
N ILE A 180 -8.17 -14.53 -10.09
CA ILE A 180 -7.20 -15.61 -9.87
C ILE A 180 -6.96 -15.85 -8.37
N GLY A 181 -6.91 -14.78 -7.57
CA GLY A 181 -6.71 -14.86 -6.12
C GLY A 181 -7.88 -15.49 -5.36
N PHE A 182 -9.12 -15.26 -5.81
CA PHE A 182 -10.33 -15.90 -5.25
C PHE A 182 -10.52 -17.35 -5.72
N CYS A 183 -9.79 -17.79 -6.74
CA CYS A 183 -9.90 -19.15 -7.24
C CYS A 183 -9.46 -20.14 -6.13
N PRO A 184 -10.31 -21.12 -5.75
CA PRO A 184 -10.08 -21.97 -4.58
C PRO A 184 -8.95 -22.99 -4.76
N TRP A 185 -8.33 -23.05 -5.94
CA TRP A 185 -7.30 -24.03 -6.26
C TRP A 185 -5.98 -23.68 -5.57
N LYS A 186 -5.53 -24.56 -4.66
CA LYS A 186 -4.32 -24.37 -3.83
C LYS A 186 -3.07 -23.98 -4.64
N ASN A 187 -2.94 -24.48 -5.87
CA ASN A 187 -1.79 -24.24 -6.74
C ASN A 187 -1.66 -22.77 -7.17
N PHE A 188 -2.78 -22.06 -7.35
CA PHE A 188 -2.78 -20.68 -7.84
C PHE A 188 -2.27 -19.67 -6.80
N ARG A 189 -2.40 -19.97 -5.50
CA ARG A 189 -1.88 -19.11 -4.42
C ARG A 189 -0.35 -18.99 -4.46
N LEU A 190 0.35 -20.03 -4.94
CA LEU A 190 1.81 -20.00 -5.07
C LEU A 190 2.27 -19.11 -6.24
N PHE A 191 1.44 -18.94 -7.27
CA PHE A 191 1.73 -18.09 -8.44
C PHE A 191 1.45 -16.60 -8.21
N PHE A 192 0.76 -16.24 -7.14
CA PHE A 192 0.43 -14.85 -6.81
C PHE A 192 1.61 -13.85 -6.91
N PRO A 193 2.79 -14.11 -6.30
CA PRO A 193 3.95 -13.21 -6.43
C PRO A 193 4.50 -13.13 -7.86
N PHE A 194 4.36 -14.19 -8.65
CA PHE A 194 4.75 -14.17 -10.07
C PHE A 194 3.81 -13.28 -10.88
N MET A 195 2.50 -13.31 -10.61
CA MET A 195 1.52 -12.42 -11.22
C MET A 195 1.80 -10.94 -10.90
N ILE A 196 2.16 -10.63 -9.64
CA ILE A 196 2.59 -9.27 -9.26
C ILE A 196 3.89 -8.89 -9.95
N ALA A 197 4.87 -9.80 -10.01
CA ALA A 197 6.13 -9.53 -10.70
C ALA A 197 5.90 -9.26 -12.19
N LEU A 198 4.97 -9.97 -12.84
CA LEU A 198 4.59 -9.79 -14.24
C LEU A 198 3.92 -8.43 -14.51
N MET A 199 3.33 -7.78 -13.50
CA MET A 199 2.82 -6.41 -13.67
C MET A 199 3.92 -5.39 -13.98
N ILE A 200 5.15 -5.63 -13.52
CA ILE A 200 6.29 -4.73 -13.74
C ILE A 200 6.66 -4.65 -15.24
N PRO A 201 6.92 -5.76 -15.96
CA PRO A 201 7.20 -5.70 -17.39
C PRO A 201 5.98 -5.25 -18.20
N ILE A 202 4.74 -5.58 -17.79
CA ILE A 202 3.54 -5.04 -18.44
C ILE A 202 3.56 -3.50 -18.40
N ARG A 203 3.91 -2.91 -17.26
CA ARG A 203 4.03 -1.45 -17.12
C ARG A 203 5.16 -0.86 -17.95
N ILE A 204 6.31 -1.54 -18.02
CA ILE A 204 7.50 -0.99 -18.69
C ILE A 204 7.42 -1.13 -20.21
N PHE A 205 6.83 -2.21 -20.73
CA PHE A 205 6.86 -2.49 -22.18
C PHE A 205 5.52 -2.23 -22.87
N ILE A 206 4.39 -2.60 -22.25
CA ILE A 206 3.07 -2.53 -22.90
C ILE A 206 2.49 -1.12 -22.77
N LEU A 207 2.67 -0.49 -21.61
CA LEU A 207 2.14 0.84 -21.34
C LEU A 207 2.68 1.95 -22.27
N PRO A 208 4.00 2.07 -22.53
CA PRO A 208 4.52 3.08 -23.45
C PRO A 208 4.23 2.77 -24.93
N LEU A 209 3.83 1.53 -25.26
CA LEU A 209 3.39 1.18 -26.61
C LEU A 209 1.97 1.74 -26.90
N ILE A 210 1.13 1.85 -25.88
CA ILE A 210 -0.28 2.25 -25.99
C ILE A 210 -0.46 3.74 -25.71
N PHE A 211 0.38 4.33 -24.85
CA PHE A 211 0.25 5.70 -24.37
C PHE A 211 1.51 6.53 -24.58
N GLU A 212 1.33 7.80 -24.95
CA GLU A 212 2.43 8.74 -25.07
C GLU A 212 3.15 8.94 -23.72
N GLU A 213 4.48 8.84 -23.72
CA GLU A 213 5.31 8.89 -22.50
C GLU A 213 5.10 10.17 -21.68
N LYS A 214 4.78 11.29 -22.35
CA LYS A 214 4.50 12.57 -21.69
C LYS A 214 3.28 12.47 -20.77
N HIS A 215 2.21 11.84 -21.24
CA HIS A 215 0.99 11.66 -20.45
C HIS A 215 1.22 10.70 -19.28
N LEU A 216 1.99 9.63 -19.49
CA LEU A 216 2.35 8.68 -18.44
C LEU A 216 3.15 9.35 -17.32
N LYS A 217 4.15 10.17 -17.66
CA LYS A 217 4.96 10.91 -16.68
C LYS A 217 4.12 11.87 -15.83
N ILE A 218 3.11 12.52 -16.41
CA ILE A 218 2.23 13.45 -15.68
C ILE A 218 1.23 12.72 -14.78
N ILE A 219 0.74 11.55 -15.19
CA ILE A 219 -0.14 10.74 -14.35
C ILE A 219 0.63 10.14 -13.17
N ASP A 220 1.89 9.75 -13.38
CA ASP A 220 2.77 9.18 -12.35
C ASP A 220 3.45 10.26 -11.46
N SER A 221 3.56 11.52 -11.91
CA SER A 221 4.29 12.59 -11.19
C SER A 221 3.66 13.01 -9.86
N LYS A 222 2.42 12.58 -9.57
CA LYS A 222 1.80 12.71 -8.24
C LYS A 222 2.59 12.02 -7.12
N HIS A 223 3.60 11.21 -7.47
CA HIS A 223 4.46 10.48 -6.55
C HIS A 223 5.82 11.14 -6.26
N TYR A 224 6.08 12.37 -6.72
CA TYR A 224 7.27 13.16 -6.36
C TYR A 224 6.92 14.39 -5.53
#